data_AF-A0A7I8ESS5-F1
#
_entry.id   AF-A0A7I8ESS5-F1
#
_cell.length_a   1.000
_cell.length_b   1.000
_cell.length_c   1.000
_cell.angle_alpha   90.00
_cell.angle_beta   90.00
_cell.angle_gamma   90.00
#
_symmetry.space_group_name_H-M   'P 1'
#
loop_
_entity.id
_entity.type
_entity.pdbx_description
1 polymer ?
#
loop_
_entity_poly.entity_id
_entity_poly.type
_entity_poly.pdbx_seq_one_letter_code
_entity_poly.pdbx_strand_id
1 'polypeptide(L)' 'MERKPTLLQLRREYNYDKKHPISSSDLARAANLPLSVTYAVEIGGFVQRATAIKVLQAFSRLVGSNLHLSDIKVYTERAY' A
#
# COMPACT_ATOMS: atom_id res chain seq x y z
N MET A 1 5.94 21.84 2.40
CA MET A 1 5.29 20.72 1.71
C MET A 1 5.27 19.53 2.65
N GLU A 2 4.10 19.12 3.12
CA GLU A 2 3.99 17.87 3.91
C GLU A 2 4.42 16.68 3.03
N ARG A 3 5.39 15.90 3.52
CA ARG A 3 5.79 14.66 2.86
C ARG A 3 4.74 13.60 3.16
N LYS A 4 4.01 13.17 2.14
CA LYS A 4 3.08 12.03 2.25
C LYS A 4 3.83 10.76 2.63
N PRO A 5 3.28 9.92 3.52
CA PRO A 5 3.91 8.66 3.91
C PRO A 5 3.84 7.64 2.77
N THR A 6 4.75 6.68 2.74
CA THR A 6 4.60 5.48 1.90
C THR A 6 3.66 4.48 2.56
N LEU A 7 3.12 3.55 1.79
CA LEU A 7 2.27 2.50 2.34
C LEU A 7 3.06 1.59 3.31
N LEU A 8 4.37 1.43 3.10
CA LEU A 8 5.27 0.76 4.06
C LEU A 8 5.31 1.46 5.42
N GLN A 9 5.36 2.79 5.43
CA GLN A 9 5.36 3.58 6.68
C GLN A 9 4.04 3.39 7.43
N LEU A 10 2.91 3.55 6.73
CA LEU A 10 1.58 3.33 7.31
C LEU A 10 1.42 1.91 7.87
N ARG A 11 1.93 0.89 7.18
CA ARG A 11 1.89 -0.49 7.68
C ARG A 11 2.74 -0.69 8.92
N ARG A 12 3.93 -0.08 8.98
CA ARG A 12 4.79 -0.13 10.18
C ARG A 12 4.13 0.54 11.38
N GLU A 13 3.51 1.70 11.17
CA GLU A 13 2.74 2.42 12.19
C GLU A 13 1.55 1.58 12.67
N TYR A 14 0.78 1.02 11.74
CA TYR A 14 -0.32 0.13 12.09
C TYR A 14 0.14 -1.09 12.89
N ASN A 15 1.27 -1.70 12.52
CA ASN A 15 1.79 -2.91 13.13
C ASN A 15 2.42 -2.71 14.51
N TYR A 16 2.76 -1.48 14.91
CA TYR A 16 3.57 -1.19 16.09
C TYR A 16 3.05 -1.87 17.38
N ASP A 17 1.73 -1.82 17.61
CA ASP A 17 1.10 -2.39 18.82
C ASP A 17 0.12 -3.55 18.51
N LYS A 18 0.29 -4.25 17.37
CA LYS A 18 -0.63 -5.32 16.96
C LYS A 18 -0.11 -6.69 17.36
N LYS A 19 -0.98 -7.47 18.02
CA LYS A 19 -0.75 -8.91 18.28
C LYS A 19 -0.55 -9.72 16.99
N HIS A 20 -1.16 -9.29 15.89
CA HIS A 20 -1.06 -9.90 14.57
C HIS A 20 -0.70 -8.83 13.52
N PRO A 21 0.60 -8.57 13.32
CA PRO A 21 1.04 -7.59 12.32
C PRO A 21 0.78 -8.09 10.90
N ILE A 22 0.50 -7.16 9.98
CA ILE A 22 0.33 -7.44 8.56
C ILE A 22 1.71 -7.50 7.90
N SER A 23 2.05 -8.64 7.30
CA SER A 23 3.27 -8.77 6.48
C SER A 23 3.04 -8.28 5.04
N SER A 24 4.13 -8.02 4.31
CA SER A 24 4.06 -7.76 2.86
C SER A 24 3.45 -8.94 2.08
N SER A 25 3.67 -10.16 2.55
CA SER A 25 3.10 -11.36 1.95
C SER A 25 1.58 -11.45 2.15
N ASP A 26 1.08 -11.03 3.30
CA ASP A 26 -0.37 -10.99 3.56
C ASP A 26 -1.04 -9.92 2.70
N LEU A 27 -0.40 -8.77 2.55
CA LEU A 27 -0.87 -7.72 1.66
C LEU A 27 -0.88 -8.17 0.20
N ALA A 28 0.18 -8.83 -0.26
CA ALA A 28 0.27 -9.37 -1.62
C ALA A 28 -0.81 -10.43 -1.89
N ARG A 29 -1.06 -11.32 -0.92
CA ARG A 29 -2.15 -12.30 -0.96
C ARG A 29 -3.52 -11.63 -1.02
N ALA A 30 -3.78 -10.63 -0.18
CA ALA A 30 -5.05 -9.90 -0.15
C ALA A 30 -5.30 -9.07 -1.42
N ALA A 31 -4.24 -8.58 -2.06
CA ALA A 31 -4.29 -7.87 -3.33
C ALA A 31 -4.36 -8.79 -4.56
N ASN A 32 -4.13 -10.10 -4.37
CA ASN A 32 -3.95 -11.08 -5.45
C ASN A 32 -2.89 -10.63 -6.48
N LEU A 33 -1.72 -10.23 -5.98
CA LEU A 33 -0.60 -9.74 -6.77
C LEU A 33 0.72 -10.38 -6.33
N PRO A 34 1.75 -10.44 -7.20
CA PRO A 34 3.08 -10.86 -6.80
C PRO A 34 3.63 -9.98 -5.66
N LEU A 35 4.45 -10.58 -4.79
CA LEU A 35 5.10 -9.88 -3.69
C LEU A 35 5.96 -8.72 -4.18
N SER A 36 6.71 -8.91 -5.27
CA SER A 36 7.56 -7.87 -5.87
C SER A 36 6.76 -6.64 -6.31
N VAL A 37 5.61 -6.86 -6.96
CA VAL A 37 4.71 -5.79 -7.42
C VAL A 37 4.10 -5.04 -6.22
N THR A 38 3.65 -5.78 -5.21
CA THR A 38 3.10 -5.20 -3.98
C THR A 38 4.15 -4.38 -3.24
N TYR A 39 5.37 -4.91 -3.12
CA TYR A 39 6.48 -4.22 -2.47
C TYR A 39 6.89 -2.94 -3.20
N ALA A 40 6.83 -2.93 -4.54
CA ALA A 40 7.05 -1.70 -5.32
C ALA A 40 6.04 -0.60 -4.97
N VAL A 41 4.76 -0.95 -4.73
CA VAL A 41 3.76 0.02 -4.22
C VAL A 41 4.11 0.45 -2.80
N GLU A 42 4.48 -0.49 -1.93
CA GLU A 42 4.78 -0.21 -0.52
C GLU A 42 5.88 0.83 -0.32
N ILE A 43 6.94 0.78 -1.12
CA ILE A 43 8.08 1.72 -1.05
C ILE A 43 7.84 3.04 -1.80
N GLY A 44 6.67 3.20 -2.44
CA GLY A 44 6.35 4.37 -3.26
C GLY A 44 7.07 4.40 -4.60
N GLY A 45 7.30 3.24 -5.20
CA GLY A 45 7.88 3.09 -6.55
C GLY A 45 6.92 3.53 -7.67
N PHE A 46 7.39 3.36 -8.90
CA PHE A 46 6.60 3.60 -10.10
C PHE A 46 5.82 2.35 -10.49
N VAL A 47 4.48 2.44 -10.53
CA VAL A 47 3.59 1.31 -10.83
C VAL A 47 2.39 1.76 -11.67
N GLN A 48 1.69 0.83 -12.30
CA GLN A 48 0.41 1.13 -12.91
C GLN A 48 -0.60 1.61 -11.87
N ARG A 49 -1.42 2.60 -12.22
CA ARG A 49 -2.44 3.16 -11.32
C ARG A 49 -3.39 2.09 -10.78
N ALA A 50 -3.84 1.17 -11.64
CA ALA A 50 -4.71 0.08 -11.24
C ALA A 50 -4.08 -0.84 -10.18
N THR A 51 -2.77 -1.10 -10.30
CA THR A 51 -1.98 -1.87 -9.32
C THR A 51 -1.92 -1.14 -7.98
N ALA A 52 -1.60 0.15 -7.98
CA ALA A 52 -1.57 0.95 -6.76
C ALA A 52 -2.94 0.96 -6.05
N ILE A 53 -4.04 1.11 -6.80
CA ILE A 53 -5.41 1.05 -6.26
C ILE A 53 -5.69 -0.31 -5.62
N LYS A 54 -5.39 -1.42 -6.31
CA LYS A 54 -5.62 -2.77 -5.78
C LYS A 54 -4.88 -3.03 -4.48
N VAL A 55 -3.60 -2.66 -4.42
CA VAL A 55 -2.78 -2.83 -3.21
C VAL A 55 -3.31 -1.96 -2.08
N LEU A 56 -3.67 -0.71 -2.36
CA LEU A 56 -4.23 0.19 -1.34
C LEU A 56 -5.57 -0.32 -0.81
N GLN A 57 -6.47 -0.76 -1.68
CA GLN A 57 -7.75 -1.36 -1.28
C GLN A 57 -7.57 -2.63 -0.46
N ALA A 58 -6.56 -3.45 -0.78
CA ALA A 58 -6.22 -4.62 0.02
C ALA A 58 -5.74 -4.22 1.42
N PHE A 59 -4.85 -3.24 1.52
CA PHE A 59 -4.38 -2.74 2.81
C PHE A 59 -5.53 -2.14 3.63
N SER A 60 -6.34 -1.26 3.04
CA SER A 60 -7.53 -0.67 3.64
C SER A 60 -8.50 -1.69 4.25
N ARG A 61 -8.77 -2.79 3.53
CA ARG A 61 -9.60 -3.89 4.06
C ARG A 61 -8.95 -4.60 5.25
N LEU A 62 -7.64 -4.83 5.21
CA LEU A 62 -6.91 -5.51 6.28
C LEU A 62 -6.82 -4.67 7.56
N VAL A 63 -6.73 -3.34 7.44
CA VAL A 63 -6.62 -2.44 8.61
C VAL A 63 -7.95 -1.82 9.04
N GLY A 64 -9.03 -2.03 8.27
CA GLY A 64 -10.34 -1.44 8.54
C GLY A 64 -10.39 0.08 8.34
N SER A 65 -9.62 0.61 7.38
CA SER A 65 -9.55 2.05 7.08
C SER A 65 -9.87 2.33 5.61
N ASN A 66 -10.33 3.54 5.31
CA ASN A 66 -10.59 4.00 3.95
C ASN A 66 -9.46 4.93 3.50
N LEU A 67 -8.43 4.38 2.85
CA LEU A 67 -7.30 5.14 2.33
C LEU A 67 -7.47 5.38 0.82
N HIS A 68 -7.07 6.57 0.39
CA HIS A 68 -7.04 6.99 -0.99
C HIS A 68 -5.59 7.13 -1.50
N LEU A 69 -5.40 7.04 -2.82
CA LEU A 69 -4.08 7.23 -3.42
C LEU A 69 -3.48 8.61 -3.10
N SER A 70 -4.32 9.60 -2.80
CA SER A 70 -3.90 10.91 -2.33
C SER A 70 -3.19 10.88 -0.99
N ASP A 71 -3.38 9.84 -0.19
CA ASP A 71 -2.91 9.78 1.20
C ASP A 71 -1.52 9.15 1.30
N ILE A 72 -1.07 8.51 0.21
CA ILE A 72 0.22 7.84 0.14
C ILE A 72 1.11 8.42 -0.95
N LYS A 73 2.42 8.28 -0.75
CA LYS A 73 3.43 8.51 -1.77
C LYS A 73 3.56 7.26 -2.65
N VAL A 74 3.08 7.36 -3.88
CA VAL A 74 3.29 6.37 -4.95
C VAL A 74 3.28 7.10 -6.30
N TYR A 75 4.16 6.68 -7.22
CA TYR A 75 4.17 7.23 -8.56
C TYR A 75 3.39 6.31 -9.49
N THR A 76 2.45 6.88 -10.23
CA THR A 76 1.62 6.10 -11.16
C THR A 76 1.68 6.69 -12.56
N GLU A 77 1.58 5.83 -13.56
CA GLU A 77 1.36 6.25 -14.95
C GLU A 77 0.12 7.14 -15.00
N ARG A 78 0.26 8.34 -15.59
CA ARG A 78 -0.89 9.19 -15.91
C ARG A 78 -1.60 8.55 -17.09
N ALA A 79 -2.90 8.29 -16.93
CA ALA A 79 -3.76 8.08 -18.09
C ALA A 79 -3.81 9.41 -18.84
N TYR A 80 -3.36 9.41 -20.10
CA TYR A 80 -3.54 10.50 -21.05
C TYR A 80 -4.94 10.43 -21.66
#